data_AF-A0A2D9XNJ8-F1
#
_entry.id   AF-A0A2D9XNJ8-F1
#
_cell.length_a   1.000
_cell.length_b   1.000
_cell.length_c   1.000
_cell.angle_alpha   90.00
_cell.angle_beta   90.00
_cell.angle_gamma   90.00
#
_symmetry.space_group_name_H-M   'P 1'
#
loop_
_entity.id
_entity.type
_entity.pdbx_description
1 polymer ?
#
loop_
_entity_poly.entity_id
_entity_poly.type
_entity_poly.pdbx_seq_one_letter_code
_entity_poly.pdbx_strand_id
1 'polypeptide(L)'
;MRLIFVITSLIVLTAVLPVFASAPNPIKPLLEENRILLVFAPARTDQSYLEIKNDLAANQSGVESRDMQVIYIFPTEIETAPELAILDNKDPANLRNAYGVEMNSFKTFLIDKNGEIKIESTESVAAQDIFEKVDRSPIRKVEMFLPNDDENDSTTIL
;
A
#
# COMPACT_ATOMS: atom_id res chain seq x y z
N MET A 1 -14.14 -63.90 36.49
CA MET A 1 -12.77 -63.83 35.93
C MET A 1 -12.85 -63.05 34.62
N ARG A 2 -12.40 -61.78 34.66
CA ARG A 2 -11.86 -60.94 33.57
C ARG A 2 -12.67 -60.78 32.25
N LEU A 3 -13.18 -59.57 31.94
CA LEU A 3 -12.49 -58.46 31.20
C LEU A 3 -12.98 -58.52 29.71
N ILE A 4 -13.33 -57.47 28.95
CA ILE A 4 -12.74 -56.16 28.68
C ILE A 4 -13.83 -55.28 28.02
N PHE A 5 -13.93 -54.02 28.44
CA PHE A 5 -14.57 -52.91 27.71
C PHE A 5 -13.74 -52.54 26.48
N VAL A 6 -14.33 -52.39 25.29
CA VAL A 6 -13.68 -51.67 24.18
C VAL A 6 -14.61 -50.54 23.74
N ILE A 7 -14.36 -49.36 24.31
CA ILE A 7 -14.93 -48.09 23.90
C ILE A 7 -14.20 -47.67 22.63
N THR A 8 -14.90 -47.69 21.49
CA THR A 8 -14.38 -47.12 20.24
C THR A 8 -14.28 -45.61 20.38
N SER A 9 -13.05 -45.13 20.57
CA SER A 9 -12.73 -43.70 20.64
C SER A 9 -12.78 -43.09 19.23
N LEU A 10 -13.73 -42.18 19.03
CA LEU A 10 -13.82 -41.34 17.84
C LEU A 10 -12.84 -40.17 18.02
N ILE A 11 -11.67 -40.25 17.39
CA ILE A 11 -10.70 -39.15 17.35
C ILE A 11 -11.24 -38.10 16.37
N VAL A 12 -11.80 -37.01 16.92
CA VAL A 12 -12.11 -35.81 16.14
C VAL A 12 -10.84 -34.99 16.03
N LEU A 13 -10.16 -35.10 14.90
CA LEU A 13 -8.99 -34.28 14.56
C LEU A 13 -9.48 -32.91 14.11
N THR A 14 -9.64 -31.97 15.04
CA THR A 14 -9.85 -30.56 14.71
C THR A 14 -8.53 -29.93 14.29
N ALA A 15 -8.34 -29.74 12.99
CA ALA A 15 -7.26 -28.89 12.49
C ALA A 15 -7.54 -27.45 12.95
N VAL A 16 -6.78 -26.97 13.92
CA VAL A 16 -6.78 -25.54 14.29
C VAL A 16 -6.03 -24.83 13.16
N LEU A 17 -6.77 -24.28 12.19
CA LEU A 17 -6.14 -23.41 11.21
C LEU A 17 -5.58 -22.19 11.96
N PRO A 18 -4.31 -21.81 11.78
CA PRO A 18 -3.80 -20.59 12.35
C PRO A 18 -4.61 -19.44 11.72
N VAL A 19 -5.42 -18.77 12.55
CA VAL A 19 -5.98 -17.48 12.18
C VAL A 19 -4.82 -16.51 12.19
N PHE A 20 -4.22 -16.28 11.02
CA PHE A 20 -3.31 -15.16 10.84
C PHE A 20 -4.13 -13.89 11.07
N ALA A 21 -4.06 -13.34 12.27
CA ALA A 21 -4.56 -12.00 12.54
C ALA A 21 -3.76 -11.06 11.62
N SER A 22 -4.40 -10.59 10.56
CA SER A 22 -3.83 -9.53 9.73
C SER A 22 -3.70 -8.31 10.63
N ALA A 23 -2.46 -7.90 10.92
CA ALA A 23 -2.22 -6.64 11.63
C ALA A 23 -3.00 -5.52 10.92
N PRO A 24 -3.58 -4.55 11.64
CA PRO A 24 -4.23 -3.40 11.01
C PRO A 24 -3.27 -2.77 10.02
N ASN A 25 -3.67 -2.66 8.74
CA ASN A 25 -2.80 -2.12 7.71
C ASN A 25 -2.36 -0.70 8.14
N PRO A 26 -1.06 -0.46 8.43
CA PRO A 26 -0.60 0.76 9.08
C PRO A 26 -0.84 2.03 8.24
N ILE A 27 -1.10 1.89 6.94
CA ILE A 27 -1.41 3.00 6.04
C ILE A 27 -2.91 3.21 5.82
N LYS A 28 -3.78 2.40 6.42
CA LYS A 28 -5.24 2.48 6.22
C LYS A 28 -5.83 3.88 6.41
N PRO A 29 -5.40 4.69 7.40
CA PRO A 29 -5.89 6.06 7.57
C PRO A 29 -5.57 7.00 6.39
N LEU A 30 -4.62 6.65 5.53
CA LEU A 30 -4.17 7.48 4.41
C LEU A 30 -4.92 7.17 3.10
N LEU A 31 -5.61 6.03 3.04
CA LEU A 31 -6.21 5.50 1.83
C LEU A 31 -7.53 6.19 1.45
N GLU A 32 -8.18 6.87 2.39
CA GLU A 32 -9.50 7.50 2.15
C GLU A 32 -9.41 8.61 1.08
N GLU A 33 -8.28 9.30 0.99
CA GLU A 33 -8.06 10.40 0.05
C GLU A 33 -6.99 10.08 -1.01
N ASN A 34 -6.01 9.23 -0.67
CA ASN A 34 -4.80 9.07 -1.48
C ASN A 34 -4.56 7.63 -1.93
N ARG A 35 -3.95 7.50 -3.10
CA ARG A 35 -3.31 6.26 -3.57
C ARG A 35 -1.89 6.24 -3.04
N ILE A 36 -1.46 5.13 -2.46
CA ILE A 36 -0.17 5.05 -1.78
C ILE A 36 0.78 4.19 -2.60
N LEU A 37 1.92 4.76 -2.97
CA LEU A 37 3.06 4.03 -3.52
C LEU A 37 4.07 3.76 -2.41
N LEU A 38 4.17 2.50 -1.98
CA LEU A 38 5.21 2.05 -1.06
C LEU A 38 6.44 1.61 -1.85
N VAL A 39 7.60 2.18 -1.54
CA VAL A 39 8.88 1.82 -2.15
C VAL A 39 9.82 1.35 -1.05
N PHE A 40 10.00 0.04 -0.95
CA PHE A 40 10.96 -0.58 -0.05
C PHE A 40 12.31 -0.70 -0.75
N ALA A 41 13.38 -0.28 -0.08
CA ALA A 41 14.73 -0.37 -0.61
C ALA A 41 15.73 -0.78 0.48
N PRO A 42 16.80 -1.53 0.16
CA PRO A 42 17.81 -1.91 1.14
C PRO A 42 18.68 -0.73 1.59
N ALA A 43 18.86 0.29 0.74
CA ALA A 43 19.68 1.47 1.03
C ALA A 43 19.29 2.66 0.12
N ARG A 44 19.68 3.88 0.52
CA ARG A 44 19.51 5.11 -0.30
C ARG A 44 20.33 5.11 -1.59
N THR A 45 21.33 4.24 -1.68
CA THR A 45 22.18 4.02 -2.85
C THR A 45 21.69 2.87 -3.72
N ASP A 46 20.57 2.23 -3.37
CA ASP A 46 19.99 1.17 -4.19
C ASP A 46 19.60 1.72 -5.56
N GLN A 47 20.00 1.00 -6.61
CA GLN A 47 19.84 1.48 -7.99
C GLN A 47 18.36 1.57 -8.37
N SER A 48 17.55 0.57 -7.99
CA SER A 48 16.11 0.56 -8.28
C SER A 48 15.37 1.67 -7.53
N TYR A 49 15.77 1.97 -6.29
CA TYR A 49 15.28 3.14 -5.56
C TYR A 49 15.62 4.46 -6.26
N LEU A 50 16.88 4.65 -6.67
CA LEU A 50 17.29 5.89 -7.33
C LEU A 50 16.55 6.09 -8.66
N GLU A 51 16.35 5.02 -9.42
CA GLU A 51 15.59 5.05 -10.68
C GLU A 51 14.16 5.51 -10.46
N ILE A 52 13.39 4.81 -9.61
CA ILE A 52 11.98 5.16 -9.37
C ILE A 52 11.84 6.53 -8.72
N LYS A 53 12.73 6.92 -7.79
CA LYS A 53 12.71 8.24 -7.16
C LYS A 53 12.94 9.35 -8.16
N ASN A 54 13.94 9.22 -9.03
CA ASN A 54 14.24 10.24 -10.04
C ASN A 54 13.14 10.32 -11.10
N ASP A 55 12.58 9.19 -11.49
CA ASP A 55 11.49 9.14 -12.47
C ASP A 55 10.20 9.77 -11.92
N LEU A 56 9.83 9.47 -10.67
CA LEU A 56 8.69 10.11 -10.00
C LEU A 56 8.91 11.62 -9.82
N ALA A 57 10.13 12.05 -9.44
CA ALA A 57 10.47 13.46 -9.32
C ALA A 57 10.39 14.21 -10.67
N ALA A 58 10.83 13.57 -11.76
CA ALA A 58 10.69 14.12 -13.11
C ALA A 58 9.22 14.22 -13.56
N ASN A 59 8.33 13.41 -12.97
CA ASN A 59 6.92 13.31 -13.31
C ASN A 59 5.99 13.77 -12.17
N GLN A 60 6.44 14.73 -11.35
CA GLN A 60 5.72 15.18 -10.14
C GLN A 60 4.26 15.60 -10.41
N SER A 61 3.99 16.29 -11.51
CA SER A 61 2.62 16.67 -11.91
C SER A 61 1.72 15.44 -12.17
N GLY A 62 2.31 14.33 -12.65
CA GLY A 62 1.62 13.06 -12.84
C GLY A 62 1.23 12.39 -11.53
N VAL A 63 2.08 12.52 -10.49
CA VAL A 63 1.85 12.04 -9.13
C VAL A 63 0.71 12.85 -8.47
N GLU A 64 0.78 14.18 -8.54
CA GLU A 64 -0.20 15.09 -7.94
C GLU A 64 -1.59 14.95 -8.57
N SER A 65 -1.69 14.94 -9.91
CA SER A 65 -2.97 14.85 -10.63
C SER A 65 -3.74 13.54 -10.43
N ARG A 66 -3.14 12.56 -9.73
CA ARG A 66 -3.66 11.22 -9.47
C ARG A 66 -3.86 10.93 -7.98
N ASP A 67 -3.75 11.96 -7.13
CA ASP A 67 -3.83 11.88 -5.67
C ASP A 67 -2.88 10.81 -5.12
N MET A 68 -1.65 10.77 -5.62
CA MET A 68 -0.66 9.79 -5.21
C MET A 68 0.26 10.35 -4.14
N GLN A 69 0.53 9.53 -3.12
CA GLN A 69 1.58 9.80 -2.14
C GLN A 69 2.60 8.67 -2.15
N VAL A 70 3.88 9.04 -2.04
CA VAL A 70 5.00 8.10 -2.10
C VAL A 70 5.63 8.00 -0.72
N ILE A 71 5.84 6.78 -0.27
CA ILE A 71 6.49 6.46 1.00
C ILE A 71 7.70 5.59 0.68
N TYR A 72 8.89 6.06 1.04
CA TYR A 72 10.13 5.30 0.90
C TYR A 72 10.49 4.65 2.23
N ILE A 73 10.69 3.33 2.24
CA ILE A 73 10.95 2.55 3.44
C ILE A 73 12.32 1.90 3.36
N PHE A 74 13.21 2.30 4.25
CA PHE A 74 14.55 1.73 4.41
C PHE A 74 14.59 0.79 5.62
N PRO A 75 15.71 0.10 5.88
CA PRO A 75 15.85 -0.77 7.06
C PRO A 75 15.62 -0.07 8.40
N THR A 76 16.00 1.21 8.51
CA THR A 76 16.04 1.94 9.78
C THR A 76 15.29 3.26 9.77
N GLU A 77 14.72 3.65 8.64
CA GLU A 77 14.05 4.94 8.49
C GLU A 77 12.93 4.87 7.44
N ILE A 78 11.99 5.79 7.55
CA ILE A 78 10.94 6.04 6.57
C ILE A 78 11.16 7.46 6.08
N GLU A 79 11.13 7.66 4.77
CA GLU A 79 11.13 8.98 4.13
C GLU A 79 9.74 9.18 3.52
N THR A 80 9.03 10.20 4.00
CA THR A 80 7.70 10.59 3.50
C THR A 80 7.70 12.03 2.98
N ALA A 81 6.64 12.36 2.24
CA ALA A 81 6.32 13.75 1.95
C ALA A 81 5.87 14.49 3.23
N PRO A 82 6.02 15.82 3.33
CA PRO A 82 5.75 16.57 4.56
C PRO A 82 4.36 16.34 5.16
N GLU A 83 3.33 16.17 4.32
CA GLU A 83 1.96 15.89 4.71
C GLU A 83 1.77 14.51 5.38
N LEU A 84 2.74 13.61 5.23
CA LEU A 84 2.76 12.26 5.79
C LEU A 84 3.75 12.07 6.94
N ALA A 85 4.33 13.16 7.48
CA ALA A 85 5.34 13.11 8.54
C ALA A 85 4.89 12.37 9.82
N ILE A 86 3.57 12.15 10.00
CA ILE A 86 3.03 11.28 11.07
C ILE A 86 3.52 9.82 10.96
N LEU A 87 3.93 9.39 9.78
CA LEU A 87 4.51 8.08 9.52
C LEU A 87 6.01 8.00 9.79
N ASP A 88 6.74 9.12 9.84
CA ASP A 88 8.20 9.13 10.03
C ASP A 88 8.61 8.52 11.38
N ASN A 89 7.72 8.55 12.37
CA ASN A 89 7.91 7.95 13.70
C ASN A 89 7.47 6.47 13.77
N LYS A 90 7.05 5.86 12.66
CA LYS A 90 6.66 4.44 12.62
C LYS A 90 7.90 3.58 12.44
N ASP A 91 7.86 2.38 13.00
CA ASP A 91 8.91 1.40 12.83
C ASP A 91 8.89 0.82 11.40
N PRO A 92 9.97 1.02 10.60
CA PRO A 92 10.08 0.46 9.25
C PRO A 92 9.93 -1.07 9.23
N ALA A 93 10.35 -1.76 10.30
CA ALA A 93 10.24 -3.21 10.40
C ALA A 93 8.78 -3.68 10.41
N ASN A 94 7.88 -2.91 11.03
CA ASN A 94 6.45 -3.22 11.05
C ASN A 94 5.84 -3.13 9.65
N LEU A 95 6.23 -2.12 8.86
CA LEU A 95 5.80 -2.01 7.46
C LEU A 95 6.35 -3.15 6.62
N ARG A 96 7.65 -3.45 6.73
CA ARG A 96 8.27 -4.57 6.01
C ARG A 96 7.59 -5.90 6.32
N ASN A 97 7.32 -6.17 7.59
CA ASN A 97 6.62 -7.38 8.01
C ASN A 97 5.19 -7.44 7.47
N ALA A 98 4.45 -6.33 7.49
CA ALA A 98 3.08 -6.26 6.99
C ALA A 98 2.97 -6.57 5.48
N TYR A 99 4.01 -6.27 4.71
CA TYR A 99 4.07 -6.49 3.26
C TYR A 99 4.99 -7.66 2.84
N GLY A 100 5.51 -8.44 3.80
CA GLY A 100 6.38 -9.57 3.53
C GLY A 100 7.67 -9.22 2.78
N VAL A 101 8.29 -8.09 3.14
CA VAL A 101 9.49 -7.55 2.48
C VAL A 101 10.72 -7.81 3.34
N GLU A 102 11.73 -8.48 2.78
CA GLU A 102 12.99 -8.72 3.49
C GLU A 102 13.84 -7.44 3.60
N MET A 103 14.71 -7.38 4.62
CA MET A 103 15.52 -6.19 4.92
C MET A 103 16.42 -5.75 3.75
N ASN A 104 16.96 -6.73 3.02
CA ASN A 104 17.90 -6.52 1.92
C ASN A 104 17.22 -6.57 0.53
N SER A 105 15.89 -6.38 0.47
CA SER A 105 15.13 -6.46 -0.77
C SER A 105 14.56 -5.11 -1.19
N PHE A 106 14.54 -4.91 -2.51
CA PHE A 106 13.74 -3.88 -3.15
C PHE A 106 12.35 -4.45 -3.45
N LYS A 107 11.30 -3.69 -3.13
CA LYS A 107 9.94 -4.04 -3.51
C LYS A 107 9.06 -2.81 -3.60
N THR A 108 8.16 -2.77 -4.56
CA THR A 108 7.21 -1.67 -4.74
C THR A 108 5.79 -2.18 -4.69
N PHE A 109 4.93 -1.45 -3.98
CA PHE A 109 3.49 -1.69 -3.95
C PHE A 109 2.74 -0.42 -4.30
N LEU A 110 1.86 -0.48 -5.30
CA LEU A 110 0.84 0.54 -5.53
C LEU A 110 -0.45 0.09 -4.89
N ILE A 111 -0.98 0.90 -3.99
CA ILE A 111 -2.20 0.60 -3.21
C ILE A 111 -3.23 1.66 -3.58
N ASP A 112 -4.41 1.24 -4.03
CA ASP A 112 -5.47 2.16 -4.42
C ASP A 112 -6.21 2.75 -3.19
N LYS A 113 -7.12 3.70 -3.45
CA LYS A 113 -7.98 4.31 -2.42
C LYS A 113 -8.87 3.29 -1.67
N ASN A 114 -9.06 2.07 -2.21
CA ASN A 114 -9.82 0.99 -1.56
C ASN A 114 -8.92 0.08 -0.70
N GLY A 115 -7.60 0.28 -0.73
CA GLY A 115 -6.63 -0.59 -0.08
C GLY A 115 -6.25 -1.85 -0.85
N GLU A 116 -6.64 -1.96 -2.11
CA GLU A 116 -6.23 -3.06 -2.98
C GLU A 116 -4.84 -2.80 -3.59
N ILE A 117 -4.00 -3.84 -3.58
CA ILE A 117 -2.70 -3.81 -4.24
C ILE A 117 -2.93 -3.90 -5.77
N LYS A 118 -2.52 -2.86 -6.49
CA LYS A 118 -2.57 -2.79 -7.96
C LYS A 118 -1.26 -3.14 -8.63
N ILE A 119 -0.14 -2.83 -7.99
CA ILE A 119 1.21 -3.20 -8.44
C ILE A 119 1.91 -3.86 -7.27
N GLU A 120 2.59 -4.97 -7.55
CA GLU A 120 3.58 -5.59 -6.70
C GLU A 120 4.77 -5.93 -7.59
N SER A 121 5.93 -5.32 -7.35
CA SER A 121 7.12 -5.47 -8.19
C SER A 121 8.38 -5.60 -7.34
N THR A 122 9.30 -6.46 -7.77
CA THR A 122 10.66 -6.58 -7.20
C THR A 122 11.70 -5.79 -8.01
N GLU A 123 11.25 -5.06 -9.03
CA GLU A 123 12.08 -4.22 -9.91
C GLU A 123 11.52 -2.80 -9.95
N SER A 124 12.37 -1.83 -10.30
CA SER A 124 11.95 -0.44 -10.52
C SER A 124 10.86 -0.37 -11.58
N VAL A 125 9.79 0.38 -11.31
CA VAL A 125 8.65 0.53 -12.22
C VAL A 125 8.63 1.97 -12.71
N ALA A 126 8.50 2.15 -14.02
CA ALA A 126 8.41 3.48 -14.61
C ALA A 126 7.14 4.21 -14.11
N ALA A 127 7.27 5.52 -13.86
CA ALA A 127 6.17 6.38 -13.44
C ALA A 127 4.99 6.29 -14.41
N GLN A 128 5.27 6.21 -15.71
CA GLN A 128 4.22 6.06 -16.73
C GLN A 128 3.43 4.76 -16.58
N ASP A 129 4.09 3.63 -16.29
CA ASP A 129 3.41 2.34 -16.08
C ASP A 129 2.54 2.36 -14.81
N ILE A 130 3.03 3.04 -13.76
CA ILE A 130 2.29 3.30 -12.53
C ILE A 130 1.03 4.11 -12.84
N PHE A 131 1.17 5.22 -13.58
CA PHE A 131 0.05 6.09 -13.96
C PHE A 131 -0.97 5.38 -14.82
N GLU A 132 -0.54 4.59 -15.80
CA GLU A 132 -1.46 3.78 -16.60
C GLU A 132 -2.25 2.78 -15.76
N LYS A 133 -1.61 2.19 -14.74
CA LYS A 133 -2.31 1.29 -13.81
C LYS A 133 -3.35 2.04 -12.99
N VAL A 134 -3.02 3.25 -12.52
CA VAL A 134 -3.95 4.15 -11.82
C VAL A 134 -5.14 4.52 -12.71
N ASP A 135 -4.88 4.92 -13.96
CA ASP A 135 -5.87 5.44 -14.89
C ASP A 135 -6.86 4.37 -15.37
N ARG A 136 -6.43 3.10 -15.37
CA ARG A 136 -7.30 1.96 -15.67
C ARG A 136 -8.28 1.60 -14.54
N SER A 137 -8.10 2.14 -13.32
CA SER A 137 -8.99 1.85 -12.17
C SER A 137 -10.39 2.47 -12.35
N PRO A 138 -11.48 1.74 -12.04
CA PRO A 138 -12.87 2.21 -12.27
C PRO A 138 -13.19 3.55 -11.62
N ILE A 139 -12.68 3.80 -10.41
CA ILE A 139 -12.87 5.06 -9.68
C ILE A 139 -12.26 6.23 -10.45
N ARG A 140 -11.08 6.07 -11.05
CA ARG A 140 -10.44 7.12 -11.88
C ARG A 140 -11.30 7.46 -13.10
N LYS A 141 -11.92 6.45 -13.69
CA LYS A 141 -12.83 6.67 -14.82
C LYS A 141 -14.02 7.51 -14.38
N VAL A 142 -14.61 7.22 -13.22
CA VAL A 142 -15.73 8.02 -12.67
C VAL A 142 -15.30 9.46 -12.37
N GLU A 143 -14.14 9.69 -11.75
CA GLU A 143 -13.59 11.04 -11.51
C GLU A 143 -13.42 11.85 -12.81
N MET A 144 -12.99 11.23 -13.91
CA MET A 144 -12.88 11.90 -15.21
C MET A 144 -14.24 12.25 -15.85
N PHE A 145 -15.33 11.67 -15.36
CA PHE A 145 -16.69 11.94 -15.85
C PHE A 145 -17.52 12.83 -14.93
N LEU A 146 -17.04 13.14 -13.72
CA LEU A 146 -17.71 14.08 -12.81
C LEU A 146 -17.08 15.47 -12.98
N PRO A 147 -17.87 16.51 -13.30
CA PRO A 147 -17.42 17.88 -13.14
C PRO A 147 -17.02 18.11 -11.68
N ASN A 148 -15.99 18.92 -11.45
CA ASN A 148 -15.73 19.44 -10.11
C ASN A 148 -16.93 20.30 -9.72
N ASP A 149 -17.78 19.82 -8.80
CA ASP A 149 -18.94 20.55 -8.28
C ASP A 149 -18.53 21.70 -7.31
N ASP A 150 -17.35 22.30 -7.52
CA ASP A 150 -16.86 23.47 -6.77
C ASP A 150 -17.30 24.80 -7.41
N GLU A 151 -18.12 24.77 -8.46
CA GLU A 151 -18.67 25.96 -9.10
C GLU A 151 -20.20 25.93 -9.06
N ASN A 152 -20.79 26.25 -7.90
CA ASN A 152 -22.00 27.09 -7.75
C ASN A 152 -22.59 27.02 -6.31
N ASP A 153 -22.34 28.03 -5.47
CA ASP A 153 -23.44 28.78 -4.81
C ASP A 153 -22.93 30.06 -4.11
N SER A 154 -22.62 31.09 -4.90
CA SER A 154 -22.57 32.47 -4.37
C SER A 154 -23.26 33.42 -5.32
N THR A 155 -24.41 33.00 -5.85
CA THR A 155 -25.28 33.89 -6.59
C THR A 155 -26.73 33.57 -6.28
N THR A 156 -27.26 34.30 -5.30
CA THR A 156 -28.59 34.95 -5.28
C THR A 156 -29.23 34.82 -3.91
N ILE A 157 -29.14 35.86 -3.11
CA ILE A 157 -30.31 36.33 -2.35
C ILE A 157 -30.27 37.86 -2.28
N LEU A 158 -31.42 38.42 -2.67
CA LEU A 158 -31.77 39.82 -2.88
C LEU A 158 -31.45 40.76 -1.71
#